data_AF-A0AA38CCH8-F1
#
_entry.id   AF-A0AA38CCH8-F1
#
_cell.length_a   1.000
_cell.length_b   1.000
_cell.length_c   1.000
_cell.angle_alpha   90.00
_cell.angle_beta   90.00
_cell.angle_gamma   90.00
#
_symmetry.space_group_name_H-M   'P 1'
#
loop_
_entity.id
_entity.type
_entity.pdbx_description
1 polymer ?
#
loop_
_entity_poly.entity_id
_entity_poly.type
_entity_poly.pdbx_seq_one_letter_code
_entity_poly.pdbx_strand_id
1 'polypeptide(L)'
;YGEKTDPRFLLSEFENIKKNPNESVNDFNTRFNKTLRRLLVNLRPCDESCLIKYVDAFDKKDAYYLRDKNPGNLRQAFTIALQIENNIK
;
A
#
# COMPACT_ATOMS: atom_id res chain seq x y z
N TYR A 1 12.42 -5.81 25.21
CA TYR A 1 13.16 -5.94 23.95
C TYR A 1 12.51 -5.04 22.91
N GLY A 2 12.90 -3.77 22.89
CA GLY A 2 12.39 -2.80 21.90
C GLY A 2 13.22 -2.93 20.65
N GLU A 3 12.77 -3.74 19.69
CA GLU A 3 13.39 -3.79 18.37
C GLU A 3 13.21 -2.43 17.71
N LYS A 4 14.23 -1.58 17.85
CA LYS A 4 14.48 -0.49 16.90
C LYS A 4 14.74 -1.16 15.56
N THR A 5 13.67 -1.47 14.83
CA THR A 5 13.76 -2.10 13.51
C THR A 5 14.62 -1.17 12.65
N ASP A 6 15.74 -1.68 12.14
CA ASP A 6 16.69 -0.90 11.34
C ASP A 6 15.93 -0.14 10.23
N PRO A 7 16.10 1.19 10.08
CA PRO A 7 15.43 1.96 9.04
C PRO A 7 15.60 1.38 7.63
N ARG A 8 16.74 0.74 7.34
CA ARG A 8 17.00 0.06 6.06
C ARG A 8 16.12 -1.17 5.88
N PHE A 9 15.88 -1.91 6.97
CA PHE A 9 14.96 -3.05 6.96
C PHE A 9 13.52 -2.57 6.73
N LEU A 10 13.09 -1.50 7.41
CA LEU A 10 11.76 -0.92 7.22
C LEU A 10 11.54 -0.39 5.80
N LEU A 11 12.56 0.24 5.21
CA LEU A 11 12.51 0.70 3.82
C LEU A 11 12.39 -0.49 2.87
N SER A 12 13.21 -1.53 3.05
CA SER A 12 13.14 -2.75 2.24
C SER A 12 11.78 -3.45 2.38
N GLU A 13 11.21 -3.52 3.58
CA GLU A 13 9.87 -4.07 3.83
C GLU A 13 8.81 -3.28 3.05
N PHE A 14 8.87 -1.94 3.08
CA PHE A 14 7.96 -1.08 2.34
C PHE A 14 8.16 -1.17 0.82
N GLU A 15 9.39 -1.25 0.34
CA GLU A 15 9.70 -1.40 -1.09
C GLU A 15 9.27 -2.74 -1.65
N ASN A 16 9.21 -3.79 -0.84
CA ASN A 16 8.82 -5.11 -1.29
C ASN A 16 7.35 -5.45 -0.97
N ILE A 17 6.59 -4.50 -0.41
CA ILE A 17 5.19 -4.73 -0.09
C ILE A 17 4.37 -4.97 -1.37
N LYS A 18 3.67 -6.11 -1.39
CA LYS A 18 2.76 -6.54 -2.45
C LYS A 18 1.51 -7.12 -1.83
N LYS A 19 0.35 -6.89 -2.45
CA LYS A 19 -0.89 -7.56 -2.09
C LYS A 19 -0.75 -9.05 -2.43
N ASN A 20 -1.08 -9.93 -1.49
CA ASN A 20 -1.07 -11.36 -1.78
C ASN A 20 -2.33 -11.74 -2.59
N PRO A 21 -2.27 -12.77 -3.47
CA PRO A 21 -3.42 -13.18 -4.27
C PRO A 21 -4.65 -13.54 -3.44
N ASN A 22 -4.44 -14.19 -2.28
CA ASN A 22 -5.50 -14.65 -1.39
C ASN A 22 -5.81 -13.68 -0.23
N GLU A 23 -5.16 -12.52 -0.20
CA GLU A 23 -5.40 -11.50 0.82
C GLU A 23 -6.50 -10.54 0.36
N SER A 24 -7.41 -10.19 1.25
CA SER A 24 -8.45 -9.20 0.95
C SER A 24 -7.82 -7.80 0.82
N VAL A 25 -8.44 -6.91 0.05
CA VAL A 25 -7.97 -5.52 -0.05
C VAL A 25 -7.97 -4.84 1.32
N ASN A 26 -8.94 -5.15 2.18
CA ASN A 26 -9.01 -4.58 3.52
C ASN A 26 -7.81 -5.00 4.41
N ASP A 27 -7.45 -6.28 4.38
CA ASP A 27 -6.29 -6.79 5.12
C ASP A 27 -4.99 -6.19 4.57
N PHE A 28 -4.88 -6.11 3.24
CA PHE A 28 -3.74 -5.48 2.58
C PHE A 28 -3.59 -4.01 2.96
N ASN A 29 -4.68 -3.23 2.94
CA ASN A 29 -4.67 -1.82 3.33
C ASN A 29 -4.21 -1.64 4.78
N THR A 30 -4.66 -2.54 5.66
CA THR A 30 -4.25 -2.54 7.08
C THR A 30 -2.75 -2.80 7.21
N ARG A 31 -2.24 -3.82 6.52
CA ARG A 31 -0.80 -4.16 6.49
C ARG A 31 0.03 -3.02 5.92
N PHE A 32 -0.37 -2.48 4.78
CA PHE A 32 0.31 -1.36 4.13
C PHE A 32 0.39 -0.12 5.02
N ASN A 33 -0.72 0.26 5.65
CA ASN A 33 -0.74 1.41 6.56
C ASN A 33 0.12 1.17 7.81
N LYS A 34 0.15 -0.05 8.34
CA LYS A 34 1.02 -0.42 9.47
C LYS A 34 2.50 -0.31 9.10
N THR A 35 2.92 -0.84 7.95
CA THR A 35 4.31 -0.73 7.46
C THR A 35 4.68 0.72 7.16
N LEU A 36 3.81 1.48 6.50
CA LEU A 36 4.02 2.91 6.25
C LEU A 36 4.17 3.70 7.55
N ARG A 37 3.31 3.48 8.56
CA ARG A 37 3.43 4.15 9.86
C ARG A 37 4.76 3.84 10.56
N ARG A 38 5.25 2.61 10.48
CA ARG A 38 6.56 2.23 11.02
C ARG A 38 7.70 2.92 10.28
N LEU A 39 7.59 3.04 8.95
CA LEU A 39 8.54 3.77 8.12
C LEU A 39 8.55 5.25 8.49
N LEU A 40 7.38 5.89 8.60
CA LEU A 40 7.19 7.32 8.91
C LEU A 40 7.86 7.77 10.22
N VAL A 41 8.09 6.86 11.17
CA VAL A 41 8.83 7.16 12.41
C VAL A 41 10.30 7.51 12.12
N ASN A 42 10.89 6.92 11.10
CA ASN A 42 12.32 7.05 10.79
C ASN A 42 12.59 7.77 9.46
N LEU A 43 11.69 7.63 8.48
CA LEU A 43 11.81 8.15 7.13
C LEU A 43 10.44 8.59 6.64
N ARG A 44 10.32 9.85 6.18
CA ARG A 44 9.06 10.39 5.67
C ARG A 44 9.08 10.45 4.14
N PRO A 45 8.65 9.38 3.43
CA PRO A 45 8.45 9.46 1.99
C PRO A 45 7.40 10.51 1.63
N CYS A 46 7.48 11.05 0.41
CA CYS A 46 6.46 11.92 -0.14
C CYS A 46 5.13 11.15 -0.29
N ASP A 47 4.01 11.84 -0.12
CA ASP A 47 2.66 11.26 -0.25
C ASP A 47 2.44 10.65 -1.63
N GLU A 48 2.98 11.29 -2.67
CA GLU A 48 2.91 10.81 -4.05
C GLU A 48 3.68 9.49 -4.23
N SER A 49 4.86 9.38 -3.62
CA SER A 49 5.63 8.12 -3.63
C SER A 49 4.88 6.99 -2.92
N CYS A 50 4.19 7.30 -1.81
CA CYS A 50 3.37 6.33 -1.10
C CYS A 50 2.19 5.84 -1.95
N LEU A 51 1.55 6.76 -2.67
CA LEU A 51 0.44 6.47 -3.56
C LEU A 51 0.88 5.59 -4.74
N ILE A 52 1.95 5.98 -5.44
CA ILE A 52 2.53 5.18 -6.53
C ILE A 52 2.87 3.78 -6.00
N LYS A 53 3.51 3.71 -4.84
CA LYS A 53 3.89 2.43 -4.23
C LYS A 53 2.69 1.56 -3.92
N TYR A 54 1.61 2.14 -3.42
CA TYR A 54 0.37 1.42 -3.14
C TYR A 54 -0.23 0.85 -4.41
N VAL A 55 -0.34 1.63 -5.48
CA VAL A 55 -0.88 1.17 -6.77
C VAL A 55 -0.01 0.05 -7.37
N ASP A 56 1.31 0.21 -7.31
CA ASP A 56 2.27 -0.79 -7.78
C ASP A 56 2.29 -2.06 -6.93
N ALA A 57 1.69 -2.04 -5.74
CA ALA A 57 1.64 -3.21 -4.87
C ALA A 57 0.61 -4.25 -5.31
N PHE A 58 -0.31 -3.89 -6.20
CA PHE A 58 -1.33 -4.79 -6.75
C PHE A 58 -0.83 -5.55 -7.98
N ASP A 59 -1.51 -6.65 -8.29
CA ASP A 59 -1.33 -7.35 -9.56
C ASP A 59 -1.72 -6.48 -10.75
N LYS A 60 -1.18 -6.79 -11.94
CA LYS A 60 -1.31 -5.95 -13.15
C LYS A 60 -2.75 -5.53 -13.46
N LYS A 61 -3.73 -6.40 -13.24
CA LYS A 61 -5.15 -6.13 -13.50
C LYS A 61 -5.72 -5.09 -12.54
N ASP A 62 -5.57 -5.29 -11.24
CA ASP A 62 -6.12 -4.37 -10.22
C ASP A 62 -5.35 -3.06 -10.19
N ALA A 63 -4.03 -3.10 -10.41
CA ALA A 63 -3.20 -1.91 -10.59
C ALA A 63 -3.66 -1.07 -11.80
N TYR A 64 -4.06 -1.72 -12.91
CA TYR A 64 -4.62 -1.02 -14.06
C TYR A 64 -5.91 -0.28 -13.70
N TYR A 65 -6.86 -0.96 -13.04
CA TYR A 65 -8.11 -0.31 -12.62
C TYR A 65 -7.89 0.83 -11.63
N LEU A 66 -6.93 0.68 -10.71
CA LEU A 66 -6.56 1.75 -9.78
C LEU A 66 -5.96 2.97 -10.50
N ARG A 67 -5.10 2.75 -11.50
CA ARG A 67 -4.53 3.84 -12.31
C ARG A 67 -5.59 4.53 -13.15
N ASP A 68 -6.50 3.79 -13.75
CA ASP A 68 -7.62 4.33 -14.56
C ASP A 68 -8.50 5.28 -13.74
N LYS A 69 -8.73 4.95 -12.46
CA LYS A 69 -9.49 5.80 -11.53
C LYS A 69 -8.73 7.03 -11.00
N ASN A 70 -7.42 7.12 -11.27
CA ASN A 70 -6.55 8.24 -10.93
C ASN A 70 -6.76 8.82 -9.51
N PRO A 71 -6.54 8.03 -8.44
CA PRO A 71 -6.68 8.51 -7.06
C PRO A 71 -5.77 9.71 -6.80
N GLY A 72 -6.29 10.77 -6.18
CA GLY A 72 -5.49 11.95 -5.84
C GLY A 72 -4.69 11.82 -4.54
N ASN A 73 -4.96 10.80 -3.73
CA ASN A 73 -4.22 10.51 -2.50
C ASN A 73 -4.44 9.07 -2.03
N LEU A 74 -3.63 8.64 -1.07
CA LEU A 74 -3.64 7.27 -0.54
C LEU A 74 -5.00 6.85 0.05
N ARG A 75 -5.71 7.78 0.72
CA ARG A 75 -7.04 7.49 1.28
C ARG A 75 -8.06 7.18 0.19
N GLN A 76 -8.06 7.97 -0.89
CA GLN A 76 -8.91 7.70 -2.04
C GLN A 76 -8.54 6.36 -2.70
N ALA A 77 -7.24 6.07 -2.85
CA ALA A 77 -6.78 4.79 -3.39
C ALA A 77 -7.28 3.59 -2.58
N PHE A 78 -7.27 3.68 -1.25
CA PHE A 78 -7.81 2.62 -0.37
C PHE A 78 -9.30 2.38 -0.61
N THR A 79 -10.09 3.45 -0.72
CA THR A 79 -11.53 3.35 -0.98
C THR A 79 -11.81 2.76 -2.36
N ILE A 80 -11.09 3.21 -3.39
CA ILE A 80 -11.26 2.72 -4.76
C ILE A 80 -10.87 1.24 -4.86
N ALA A 81 -9.78 0.83 -4.22
CA ALA A 81 -9.38 -0.58 -4.20
C ALA A 81 -10.46 -1.48 -3.59
N LEU A 82 -11.10 -1.03 -2.50
CA LEU A 82 -12.22 -1.76 -1.87
C LEU A 82 -13.44 -1.84 -2.81
N GLN A 83 -13.74 -0.76 -3.54
CA GLN A 83 -14.82 -0.75 -4.53
C GLN A 83 -14.53 -1.71 -5.69
N ILE A 84 -13.29 -1.76 -6.17
CA ILE A 84 -12.87 -2.69 -7.24
C ILE A 84 -13.05 -4.13 -6.76
N GLU A 85 -12.59 -4.49 -5.55
CA GLU A 85 -12.76 -5.83 -5.00
C GLU A 85 -14.24 -6.21 -4.86
N ASN A 86 -15.08 -5.28 -4.39
CA ASN A 86 -16.52 -5.52 -4.22
C ASN A 86 -17.29 -5.60 -5.54
N ASN A 87 -16.84 -4.92 -6.60
CA ASN A 87 -17.49 -4.94 -7.92
C ASN A 87 -17.04 -6.13 -8.78
N ILE A 88 -15.90 -6.76 -8.47
CA ILE A 88 -15.40 -7.95 -9.16
C ILE A 88 -15.96 -9.25 -8.56
N LYS A 89 -16.43 -9.21 -7.30
CA LYS A 89 -17.17 -10.32 -6.66
C LYS A 89 -18.61 -10.39 -7.14
#